data_AF-A0A2I7SIU5-F1
#
_entry.id   AF-A0A2I7SIU5-F1
#
_cell.length_a   1.000
_cell.length_b   1.000
_cell.length_c   1.000
_cell.angle_alpha   90.00
_cell.angle_beta   90.00
_cell.angle_gamma   90.00
#
_symmetry.space_group_name_H-M   'P 1'
#
loop_
_entity.id
_entity.type
_entity.pdbx_description
1 polymer ?
#
loop_
_entity_poly.entity_id
_entity_poly.type
_entity_poly.pdbx_seq_one_letter_code
_entity_poly.pdbx_strand_id
1 'polypeptide(L)'
;MRNYKIALVTFLMFFSICLAAENTALNLSGLSVAELVHINQAGSTTEALKSRFEGIQRTFKKQKHLFSTKQISESKYLRQLKKLRTKELKLFKAVKRHEFGVDEMTDYNFWYQGVLKFPTQIEQELLQYASRP
;
A
#
# COMPACT_ATOMS: atom_id res chain seq x y z
N MET A 1 -4.10 2.74 -52.25
CA MET A 1 -3.08 1.70 -52.01
C MET A 1 -2.25 2.10 -50.79
N ARG A 2 -2.04 1.15 -49.87
CA ARG A 2 -1.15 1.23 -48.70
C ARG A 2 0.28 1.62 -49.09
N ASN A 3 0.99 2.36 -48.23
CA ASN A 3 2.12 1.82 -47.44
C ASN A 3 2.74 2.86 -46.51
N TYR A 4 3.43 2.35 -45.50
CA TYR A 4 3.67 2.90 -44.18
C TYR A 4 5.12 3.38 -43.96
N LYS A 5 5.26 4.27 -42.96
CA LYS A 5 6.36 4.41 -41.97
C LYS A 5 7.71 5.00 -42.42
N ILE A 6 8.15 6.00 -41.64
CA ILE A 6 9.45 6.22 -40.96
C ILE A 6 9.53 7.74 -40.73
N ALA A 7 9.08 8.27 -39.58
CA ALA A 7 9.86 8.55 -38.37
C ALA A 7 11.10 9.45 -38.60
N LEU A 8 11.14 10.62 -37.93
CA LEU A 8 12.13 10.99 -36.91
C LEU A 8 12.47 12.51 -36.92
N VAL A 9 12.56 13.03 -35.69
CA VAL A 9 13.30 14.22 -35.21
C VAL A 9 12.63 15.61 -35.27
N THR A 10 12.85 16.31 -34.14
CA THR A 10 12.81 17.75 -33.87
C THR A 10 11.47 18.38 -33.51
N PHE A 11 11.18 18.49 -32.21
CA PHE A 11 11.08 19.83 -31.61
C PHE A 11 11.29 19.79 -30.09
N LEU A 12 12.55 20.00 -29.69
CA LEU A 12 12.86 20.71 -28.46
C LEU A 12 12.29 22.12 -28.61
N MET A 13 11.56 22.62 -27.61
CA MET A 13 11.72 23.97 -27.06
C MET A 13 10.74 24.21 -25.88
N PHE A 14 11.33 24.40 -24.70
CA PHE A 14 11.00 25.41 -23.69
C PHE A 14 9.55 25.61 -23.25
N PHE A 15 9.27 25.31 -21.99
CA PHE A 15 8.69 26.31 -21.07
C PHE A 15 9.12 26.02 -19.63
N SER A 16 10.10 26.80 -19.16
CA SER A 16 10.33 27.05 -17.74
C SER A 16 9.23 27.98 -17.22
N ILE A 17 8.56 27.64 -16.12
CA ILE A 17 8.04 28.64 -15.18
C ILE A 17 8.30 28.16 -13.75
N CYS A 18 8.95 29.05 -13.01
CA CYS A 18 9.31 28.99 -11.61
C CYS A 18 8.15 28.61 -10.69
N LEU A 19 8.44 27.75 -9.72
CA LEU A 19 7.83 27.82 -8.39
C LEU A 19 8.96 28.04 -7.39
N ALA A 20 9.05 29.30 -6.96
CA ALA A 20 9.89 29.73 -5.86
C ALA A 20 9.18 29.48 -4.52
N ALA A 21 10.00 29.23 -3.49
CA ALA A 21 9.73 29.26 -2.06
C ALA A 21 8.87 28.07 -1.53
N GLU A 22 9.25 27.33 -0.48
CA GLU A 22 9.99 27.69 0.72
C GLU A 22 10.80 26.52 1.30
N ASN A 23 11.79 26.90 2.11
CA ASN A 23 12.78 26.09 2.80
C ASN A 23 12.18 24.94 3.62
N THR A 24 12.78 23.76 3.50
CA THR A 24 13.14 22.98 4.69
C THR A 24 14.37 22.15 4.37
N ALA A 25 15.50 22.61 4.92
CA ALA A 25 16.71 21.82 5.04
C ALA A 25 16.38 20.53 5.80
N LEU A 26 16.21 19.43 5.08
CA LEU A 26 16.32 18.11 5.68
C LEU A 26 17.81 17.83 5.84
N ASN A 27 18.27 18.00 7.07
CA ASN A 27 19.51 17.42 7.59
C ASN A 27 19.52 15.93 7.22
N LEU A 28 20.19 15.61 6.12
CA LEU A 28 20.45 14.24 5.66
C LEU A 28 21.89 13.86 6.03
N SER A 29 22.23 14.08 7.30
CA SER A 29 23.55 13.80 7.87
C SER A 29 23.34 12.83 9.02
N GLY A 30 23.11 11.56 8.69
CA GLY A 30 22.90 10.54 9.71
C GLY A 30 22.54 9.15 9.21
N LEU A 31 22.17 8.98 7.94
CA LEU A 31 21.90 7.65 7.39
C LEU A 31 23.21 7.03 6.92
N SER A 32 23.84 6.23 7.77
CA SER A 32 25.04 5.49 7.39
C SER A 32 24.72 4.57 6.20
N VAL A 33 25.65 4.43 5.25
CA VAL A 33 25.48 3.56 4.08
C VAL A 33 25.23 2.10 4.51
N ALA A 34 25.66 1.71 5.71
CA ALA A 34 25.36 0.40 6.31
C ALA A 34 23.87 0.21 6.65
N GLU A 35 23.15 1.27 7.01
CA GLU A 35 21.70 1.27 7.25
C GLU A 35 20.91 1.18 5.94
N LEU A 36 21.42 1.80 4.86
CA LEU A 36 20.81 1.73 3.54
C LEU A 36 21.01 0.35 2.87
N VAL A 37 22.11 -0.34 3.19
CA VAL A 37 22.37 -1.72 2.70
C VAL A 37 21.49 -2.75 3.42
N HIS A 38 21.17 -2.55 4.70
CA HIS A 38 20.21 -3.43 5.42
C HIS A 38 18.78 -3.34 4.86
N ILE A 39 18.39 -2.20 4.31
CA ILE A 39 17.06 -2.02 3.71
C ILE A 39 16.96 -2.73 2.35
N ASN A 40 18.08 -2.88 1.63
CA ASN A 40 18.11 -3.51 0.30
C ASN A 40 18.23 -5.04 0.31
N GLN A 41 18.53 -5.65 1.46
CA GLN A 41 18.53 -7.11 1.66
C GLN A 41 17.41 -7.62 2.57
N ALA A 42 16.44 -6.77 2.92
CA ALA A 42 15.28 -7.19 3.69
C ALA A 42 14.37 -8.09 2.84
N GLY A 43 14.67 -9.38 2.79
CA GLY A 43 13.62 -10.39 2.74
C GLY A 43 12.56 -9.95 3.74
N SER A 44 11.33 -9.72 3.27
CA SER A 44 10.29 -9.06 4.06
C SER A 44 10.16 -9.79 5.40
N THR A 45 10.71 -9.22 6.47
CA THR A 45 10.66 -9.86 7.78
C THR A 45 9.20 -10.05 8.19
N THR A 46 8.93 -11.14 8.89
CA THR A 46 7.64 -11.43 9.52
C THR A 46 7.07 -10.22 10.27
N GLU A 47 7.94 -9.51 10.97
CA GLU A 47 7.59 -8.33 11.77
C GLU A 47 7.14 -7.16 10.90
N ALA A 48 7.82 -6.94 9.77
CA ALA A 48 7.42 -5.93 8.80
C ALA A 48 6.06 -6.27 8.17
N LEU A 49 5.79 -7.56 7.90
CA LEU A 49 4.48 -8.00 7.38
C LEU A 49 3.37 -7.73 8.40
N LYS A 50 3.58 -8.10 9.67
CA LYS A 50 2.62 -7.86 10.77
C LYS A 50 2.39 -6.36 10.98
N SER A 51 3.44 -5.55 11.06
CA SER A 51 3.32 -4.10 11.22
C SER A 51 2.51 -3.45 10.10
N ARG A 52 2.71 -3.89 8.85
CA ARG A 52 1.91 -3.44 7.70
C ARG A 52 0.44 -3.84 7.84
N PHE A 53 0.16 -5.06 8.30
CA PHE A 53 -1.21 -5.51 8.55
C PHE A 53 -1.90 -4.64 9.59
N GLU A 54 -1.27 -4.45 10.74
CA GLU A 54 -1.83 -3.63 11.81
C GLU A 54 -2.06 -2.19 11.36
N GLY A 55 -1.15 -1.61 10.58
CA GLY A 55 -1.32 -0.26 10.01
C GLY A 55 -2.57 -0.16 9.13
N ILE A 56 -2.86 -1.19 8.33
CA ILE A 56 -4.09 -1.29 7.55
C ILE A 56 -5.30 -1.37 8.48
N GLN A 57 -5.28 -2.25 9.49
CA GLN A 57 -6.41 -2.43 10.42
C GLN A 57 -6.69 -1.16 11.25
N ARG A 58 -5.64 -0.46 11.73
CA ARG A 58 -5.77 0.82 12.42
C ARG A 58 -6.42 1.88 11.51
N THR A 59 -5.98 1.94 10.25
CA THR A 59 -6.57 2.88 9.29
C THR A 59 -8.03 2.56 9.00
N PHE A 60 -8.38 1.28 8.85
CA PHE A 60 -9.76 0.84 8.68
C PHE A 60 -10.64 1.27 9.86
N LYS A 61 -10.22 0.98 11.10
CA LYS A 61 -10.94 1.40 12.31
C LYS A 61 -11.18 2.92 12.34
N LYS A 62 -10.16 3.71 11.98
CA LYS A 62 -10.29 5.17 11.89
C LYS A 62 -11.31 5.59 10.82
N GLN A 63 -11.26 5.02 9.62
CA GLN A 63 -12.23 5.36 8.57
C GLN A 63 -13.65 4.97 8.96
N LYS A 64 -13.82 3.80 9.58
CA LYS A 64 -15.12 3.32 10.06
C LYS A 64 -15.71 4.25 11.11
N HIS A 65 -14.89 4.72 12.06
CA HIS A 65 -15.30 5.70 13.06
C HIS A 65 -15.70 7.05 12.44
N LEU A 66 -14.92 7.57 11.49
CA LEU A 66 -15.25 8.81 10.79
C LEU A 66 -16.57 8.69 10.02
N PHE A 67 -16.82 7.53 9.42
CA PHE A 67 -18.07 7.27 8.71
C PHE A 67 -19.26 7.13 9.68
N SER A 68 -19.12 6.35 10.75
CA SER A 68 -20.19 6.16 11.74
C SER A 68 -20.58 7.45 12.46
N THR A 69 -19.63 8.38 12.62
CA THR A 69 -19.86 9.72 13.20
C THR A 69 -20.27 10.76 12.15
N LYS A 70 -20.57 10.35 10.91
CA LYS A 70 -20.99 11.21 9.79
C LYS A 70 -20.00 12.32 9.43
N GLN A 71 -18.72 12.19 9.81
CA GLN A 71 -17.66 13.16 9.47
C GLN A 71 -17.17 13.00 8.01
N ILE A 72 -17.45 11.86 7.37
CA ILE A 72 -17.16 11.64 5.95
C ILE A 72 -18.40 11.06 5.25
N SER A 73 -18.55 11.40 3.97
CA SER A 73 -19.60 10.82 3.12
C SER A 73 -19.37 9.34 2.85
N GLU A 74 -20.44 8.62 2.53
CA GLU A 74 -20.37 7.21 2.09
C GLU A 74 -19.45 7.02 0.89
N SER A 75 -19.56 7.90 -0.13
CA SER A 75 -18.70 7.86 -1.31
C SER A 75 -17.21 7.98 -0.97
N LYS A 76 -16.85 8.86 -0.02
CA LYS A 76 -15.49 9.01 0.46
C LYS A 76 -15.06 7.77 1.26
N TYR A 77 -15.93 7.24 2.10
CA TYR A 77 -15.67 6.03 2.88
C TYR A 77 -15.40 4.81 1.99
N LEU A 78 -16.27 4.52 1.03
CA LEU A 78 -16.12 3.42 0.07
C LEU A 78 -14.85 3.54 -0.75
N ARG A 79 -14.49 4.74 -1.19
CA ARG A 79 -13.23 4.98 -1.89
C ARG A 79 -12.02 4.63 -1.00
N GLN A 80 -12.06 4.94 0.30
CA GLN A 80 -10.99 4.56 1.22
C GLN A 80 -10.95 3.05 1.47
N LEU A 81 -12.11 2.39 1.63
CA LEU A 81 -12.17 0.93 1.75
C LEU A 81 -11.55 0.22 0.56
N LYS A 82 -11.86 0.64 -0.68
CA LYS A 82 -11.25 0.08 -1.91
C LYS A 82 -9.72 0.24 -1.92
N LYS A 83 -9.21 1.40 -1.46
CA LYS A 83 -7.76 1.64 -1.34
C LYS A 83 -7.12 0.74 -0.28
N LEU A 84 -7.76 0.58 0.88
CA LEU A 84 -7.29 -0.30 1.94
C LEU A 84 -7.30 -1.77 1.49
N ARG A 85 -8.37 -2.21 0.80
CA ARG A 85 -8.44 -3.55 0.22
C ARG A 85 -7.30 -3.82 -0.76
N THR A 86 -6.98 -2.85 -1.60
CA THR A 86 -5.82 -2.95 -2.51
C THR A 86 -4.50 -3.12 -1.75
N LYS A 87 -4.34 -2.44 -0.61
CA LYS A 87 -3.15 -2.60 0.25
C LYS A 87 -3.10 -3.98 0.91
N GLU A 88 -4.23 -4.51 1.39
CA GLU A 88 -4.30 -5.88 1.93
C GLU A 88 -3.91 -6.90 0.88
N LEU A 89 -4.47 -6.83 -0.33
CA LEU A 89 -4.15 -7.77 -1.40
C LEU A 89 -2.67 -7.74 -1.77
N LYS A 90 -2.03 -6.55 -1.76
CA LYS A 90 -0.58 -6.44 -1.96
C LYS A 90 0.21 -7.06 -0.79
N LEU A 91 -0.23 -6.87 0.44
CA LEU A 91 0.38 -7.50 1.62
C LEU A 91 0.25 -9.02 1.55
N PHE A 92 -0.92 -9.54 1.22
CA PHE A 92 -1.16 -10.98 1.10
C PHE A 92 -0.32 -11.62 0.01
N LYS A 93 -0.09 -10.93 -1.11
CA LYS A 93 0.86 -11.38 -2.13
C LYS A 93 2.30 -11.42 -1.60
N ALA A 94 2.69 -10.49 -0.72
CA ALA A 94 4.01 -10.51 -0.10
C ALA A 94 4.15 -11.66 0.91
N VAL A 95 3.16 -11.85 1.78
CA VAL A 95 3.09 -12.97 2.74
C VAL A 95 3.18 -14.32 2.01
N LYS A 96 2.44 -14.48 0.90
CA LYS A 96 2.47 -15.70 0.09
C LYS A 96 3.80 -15.99 -0.60
N ARG A 97 4.66 -14.98 -0.74
CA ARG A 97 6.01 -15.10 -1.32
C ARG A 97 7.08 -15.23 -0.25
N HIS A 98 6.73 -15.02 1.02
CA HIS A 98 7.66 -15.12 2.12
C HIS A 98 7.78 -16.58 2.53
N GLU A 99 9.02 -17.05 2.62
CA GLU A 99 9.36 -18.38 3.12
C GLU A 99 9.57 -18.28 4.63
N PHE A 100 8.65 -18.86 5.39
CA PHE A 100 8.70 -18.84 6.85
C PHE A 100 9.73 -19.85 7.36
N GLY A 101 10.60 -19.41 8.26
CA GLY A 101 11.56 -20.27 8.97
C GLY A 101 10.88 -21.22 9.96
N VAL A 102 11.64 -22.20 10.46
CA VAL A 102 11.17 -23.15 11.50
C VAL A 102 10.82 -22.42 12.80
N ASP A 103 11.56 -21.37 13.12
CA ASP A 103 11.38 -20.46 14.26
C ASP A 103 10.19 -19.50 14.08
N GLU A 104 9.68 -19.33 12.86
CA GLU A 104 8.57 -18.44 12.54
C GLU A 104 7.21 -19.18 12.42
N MET A 105 7.10 -20.38 12.98
CA MET A 105 5.87 -21.18 12.87
C MET A 105 4.63 -20.49 13.48
N THR A 106 4.83 -19.68 14.52
CA THR A 106 3.76 -18.86 15.12
C THR A 106 3.24 -17.81 14.12
N ASP A 107 4.15 -17.17 13.40
CA ASP A 107 3.86 -16.21 12.33
C ASP A 107 3.15 -16.87 11.16
N TYR A 108 3.65 -18.02 10.73
CA TYR A 108 3.01 -18.84 9.70
C TYR A 108 1.55 -19.13 10.06
N ASN A 109 1.29 -19.59 11.28
CA ASN A 109 -0.05 -19.90 11.76
C ASN A 109 -0.95 -18.66 11.79
N PHE A 110 -0.44 -17.53 12.29
CA PHE A 110 -1.16 -16.26 12.27
C PHE A 110 -1.64 -15.90 10.86
N TRP A 111 -0.76 -16.04 9.86
CA TRP A 111 -1.06 -15.69 8.48
C TRP A 111 -1.97 -16.71 7.79
N TYR A 112 -1.58 -17.98 7.73
CA TYR A 112 -2.24 -18.98 6.90
C TYR A 112 -3.44 -19.64 7.58
N GLN A 113 -3.44 -19.77 8.91
CA GLN A 113 -4.58 -20.31 9.64
C GLN A 113 -5.52 -19.22 10.15
N GLY A 114 -5.04 -17.99 10.28
CA GLY A 114 -5.84 -16.83 10.66
C GLY A 114 -6.21 -15.94 9.47
N VAL A 115 -5.31 -15.00 9.13
CA VAL A 115 -5.62 -13.84 8.29
C VAL A 115 -6.02 -14.20 6.85
N LEU A 116 -5.33 -15.14 6.22
CA LEU A 116 -5.55 -15.51 4.82
C LEU A 116 -6.67 -16.52 4.61
N LYS A 117 -7.11 -17.19 5.68
CA LYS A 117 -8.12 -18.26 5.62
C LYS A 117 -9.54 -17.72 5.44
N PHE A 118 -9.81 -16.51 5.94
CA PHE A 118 -11.15 -15.93 5.99
C PHE A 118 -11.21 -14.57 5.29
N PRO A 119 -12.39 -14.17 4.79
CA PRO A 119 -12.59 -12.80 4.32
C PRO A 119 -12.28 -11.80 5.42
N THR A 120 -11.49 -10.78 5.07
CA THR A 120 -11.15 -9.69 6.01
C THR A 120 -12.36 -8.82 6.31
N GLN A 121 -12.31 -8.07 7.42
CA GLN A 121 -13.38 -7.10 7.75
C GLN A 121 -13.58 -6.05 6.65
N ILE A 122 -12.50 -5.58 6.00
CA ILE A 122 -12.57 -4.64 4.88
C ILE A 122 -13.31 -5.26 3.70
N GLU A 123 -12.99 -6.51 3.36
CA GLU A 123 -13.65 -7.26 2.28
C GLU A 123 -15.12 -7.51 2.57
N GLN A 124 -15.45 -7.98 3.78
CA GLN A 124 -16.82 -8.20 4.21
C GLN A 124 -17.63 -6.90 4.12
N GLU A 125 -17.06 -5.78 4.58
CA GLU A 125 -17.76 -4.50 4.52
C GLU A 125 -17.98 -4.06 3.06
N LEU A 126 -17.00 -4.19 2.18
CA LEU A 126 -17.18 -3.91 0.75
C LEU A 126 -18.26 -4.79 0.10
N LEU A 127 -18.33 -6.07 0.45
CA LEU A 127 -19.36 -6.99 -0.06
C LEU A 127 -20.77 -6.53 0.33
N GLN A 128 -20.96 -6.04 1.56
CA GLN A 128 -22.25 -5.52 2.03
C GLN A 128 -22.74 -4.30 1.23
N TYR A 129 -21.84 -3.48 0.68
CA TYR A 129 -22.22 -2.36 -0.18
C TYR A 129 -22.42 -2.76 -1.63
N ALA A 130 -21.71 -3.79 -2.10
CA ALA A 130 -21.91 -4.33 -3.45
C ALA A 130 -23.26 -5.05 -3.59
N SER A 131 -23.80 -5.58 -2.50
CA SER A 131 -25.11 -6.24 -2.46
C SER A 131 -26.29 -5.28 -2.26
N ARG A 132 -26.06 -3.97 -2.16
CA ARG A 132 -27.16 -2.99 -2.06
C ARG A 132 -27.73 -2.72 -3.46
N PRO A 133 -29.06 -2.69 -3.61
CA PRO A 133 -29.72 -2.41 -4.89
C PRO A 133 -29.48 -0.98 -5.37
#